data_AF-A0AAN4YTF3-F1
#
_entry.id   AF-A0AAN4YTF3-F1
#
_cell.length_a   1.000
_cell.length_b   1.000
_cell.length_c   1.000
_cell.angle_alpha   90.00
_cell.angle_beta   90.00
_cell.angle_gamma   90.00
#
_symmetry.space_group_name_H-M   'P 1'
#
loop_
_entity.id
_entity.type
_entity.pdbx_description
1 polymer ?
#
loop_
_entity_poly.entity_id
_entity_poly.type
_entity_poly.pdbx_seq_one_letter_code
_entity_poly.pdbx_strand_id
1 'polypeptide(L)'
;MPIVDGIGSTKMIRQFEQETPPESLSRISRLNGRIPVFAVSASLFEKDAEKYISAGFDGWIMKPINFERLNTLLAGLRDDDVRNSTTYQPGKWENGGWFQGR
;
A
#
# COMPACT_ATOMS: atom_id res chain seq x y z
N MET A 1 12.30 4.68 -11.68
CA MET A 1 12.96 5.59 -10.73
C MET A 1 14.45 5.48 -10.97
N PRO A 2 15.15 6.57 -11.33
CA PRO A 2 16.52 6.49 -11.84
C PRO A 2 17.62 6.41 -10.77
N ILE A 3 17.33 6.76 -9.51
CA ILE A 3 18.35 6.85 -8.43
C ILE A 3 18.12 5.79 -7.34
N VAL A 4 16.89 5.68 -6.83
CA VAL A 4 16.48 4.67 -5.84
C VAL A 4 15.22 3.99 -6.35
N ASP A 5 15.11 2.68 -6.21
CA ASP A 5 13.93 1.92 -6.65
C ASP A 5 12.76 2.02 -5.65
N GLY A 6 11.59 1.52 -6.04
CA GLY A 6 10.38 1.65 -5.19
C GLY A 6 10.51 0.93 -3.84
N ILE A 7 11.24 -0.19 -3.79
CA ILE A 7 11.49 -0.93 -2.55
C ILE A 7 12.42 -0.14 -1.64
N GLY A 8 13.54 0.37 -2.18
CA GLY A 8 14.48 1.21 -1.44
C GLY A 8 13.82 2.47 -0.91
N SER A 9 13.04 3.17 -1.74
CA SER A 9 12.28 4.35 -1.31
C SER A 9 11.29 4.03 -0.19
N THR A 10 10.58 2.89 -0.28
CA THR A 10 9.63 2.49 0.77
C THR A 10 10.36 2.21 2.09
N LYS A 11 11.49 1.51 2.06
CA LYS A 11 12.32 1.28 3.26
C LYS A 11 12.80 2.59 3.88
N MET A 12 13.24 3.55 3.07
CA MET A 12 13.65 4.87 3.55
C MET A 12 12.48 5.63 4.22
N ILE A 13 11.28 5.58 3.63
CA ILE A 13 10.07 6.15 4.26
C ILE A 13 9.82 5.49 5.61
N ARG A 14 9.88 4.15 5.70
CA ARG A 14 9.64 3.43 6.97
C ARG A 14 10.68 3.74 8.04
N GLN A 15 11.94 3.92 7.66
CA GLN A 15 12.98 4.36 8.59
C GLN A 15 12.69 5.77 9.11
N PHE A 16 12.36 6.70 8.21
CA PHE A 16 12.02 8.08 8.60
C PHE A 16 10.80 8.16 9.52
N GLU A 17 9.79 7.30 9.31
CA GLU A 17 8.61 7.20 10.19
C GLU A 17 8.96 6.78 11.62
N GLN A 18 10.00 5.96 11.83
CA GLN A 18 10.44 5.53 13.17
C GLN A 18 11.09 6.67 13.95
N GLU A 19 11.75 7.59 13.25
CA GLU A 19 12.45 8.75 13.83
C GLU A 19 11.50 9.95 14.02
N THR A 20 10.28 9.88 13.48
CA THR A 20 9.32 10.98 13.49
C THR A 20 8.21 10.75 14.52
N PRO A 21 7.85 11.75 15.35
CA PRO A 21 6.74 11.62 16.29
C PRO A 21 5.40 11.32 15.60
N PRO A 22 4.55 10.43 16.13
CA PRO A 22 3.23 10.13 15.58
C PRO A 22 2.30 11.34 15.45
N GLU A 23 2.51 12.38 16.28
CA GLU A 23 1.78 13.65 16.26
C GLU A 23 1.94 14.40 14.93
N SER A 24 3.08 14.20 14.24
CA SER A 24 3.38 14.82 12.95
C SER A 24 2.57 14.22 11.79
N LEU A 25 1.90 13.10 12.02
CA LEU A 25 1.11 12.42 11.00
C LEU A 25 -0.25 13.10 10.78
N SER A 26 -0.66 13.16 9.51
CA SER A 26 -2.01 13.56 9.15
C SER A 26 -3.06 12.71 9.87
N ARG A 27 -4.29 13.23 10.05
CA ARG A 27 -5.40 12.46 10.64
C ARG A 27 -5.58 11.10 9.96
N ILE A 28 -5.51 11.06 8.63
CA ILE A 28 -5.68 9.82 7.87
C ILE A 28 -4.52 8.86 8.13
N SER A 29 -3.27 9.33 8.11
CA SER A 29 -2.11 8.49 8.40
C SER A 29 -2.16 7.93 9.83
N ARG A 30 -2.59 8.72 10.82
CA ARG A 30 -2.80 8.21 12.19
C ARG A 30 -3.86 7.13 12.29
N LEU A 31 -4.99 7.29 11.60
CA LEU A 31 -6.01 6.24 11.48
C LEU A 31 -5.46 4.96 10.85
N ASN A 32 -4.40 5.07 10.04
CA ASN A 32 -3.73 3.94 9.41
C ASN A 32 -2.48 3.46 10.17
N GLY A 33 -2.19 4.01 11.35
CA GLY A 33 -0.98 3.74 12.15
C GLY A 33 0.32 4.31 11.57
N ARG A 34 0.36 4.57 10.26
CA ARG A 34 1.50 5.12 9.50
C ARG A 34 1.03 5.66 8.15
N ILE A 35 1.93 6.24 7.34
CA ILE A 35 1.59 6.69 5.98
C ILE A 35 1.35 5.45 5.10
N PRO A 36 0.19 5.33 4.44
CA PRO A 36 -0.08 4.21 3.55
C PRO A 36 0.75 4.28 2.27
N VAL A 37 1.45 3.20 1.92
CA VAL A 37 2.32 3.11 0.74
C VAL A 37 1.86 1.98 -0.18
N PHE A 38 1.54 2.33 -1.44
CA PHE A 38 1.11 1.39 -2.46
C PHE A 38 2.17 1.19 -3.54
N ALA A 39 2.47 -0.07 -3.86
CA ALA A 39 3.30 -0.43 -5.00
C ALA A 39 2.49 -0.27 -6.29
N VAL A 40 3.06 0.37 -7.31
CA VAL A 40 2.39 0.54 -8.62
C VAL A 40 3.32 0.14 -9.75
N SER A 41 3.06 -1.01 -10.38
CA SER A 41 3.84 -1.49 -11.53
C SER A 41 3.04 -2.45 -12.42
N ALA A 42 3.44 -2.57 -13.68
CA ALA A 42 2.91 -3.58 -14.61
C ALA A 42 3.54 -4.96 -14.38
N SER A 43 4.60 -5.02 -13.57
CA SER A 43 5.41 -6.23 -13.35
C SER A 43 5.45 -6.57 -11.85
N LEU A 44 4.29 -6.50 -11.20
CA LEU A 44 4.11 -7.04 -9.85
C LEU A 44 3.58 -8.46 -9.99
N PHE A 45 4.23 -9.43 -9.36
CA PHE A 45 3.80 -10.81 -9.39
C PHE A 45 3.30 -11.24 -8.01
N GLU A 46 2.22 -12.01 -7.98
CA GLU A 46 1.61 -12.53 -6.75
C GLU A 46 2.62 -13.33 -5.91
N LYS A 47 3.51 -14.09 -6.57
CA LYS A 47 4.62 -14.82 -5.91
C LYS A 47 5.58 -13.93 -5.11
N ASP A 48 5.66 -12.64 -5.45
CA ASP A 48 6.54 -11.66 -4.81
C ASP A 48 5.78 -10.83 -3.75
N ALA A 49 4.52 -11.17 -3.42
CA ALA A 49 3.72 -10.45 -2.43
C ALA A 49 4.46 -10.27 -1.09
N GLU A 50 5.09 -11.33 -0.58
CA GLU A 50 5.87 -11.28 0.67
C GLU A 50 7.05 -10.31 0.61
N LYS A 51 7.67 -10.16 -0.57
CA LYS A 51 8.76 -9.19 -0.77
C LYS A 51 8.25 -7.75 -0.63
N TYR A 52 7.05 -7.46 -1.13
CA TYR A 52 6.46 -6.12 -0.99
C TYR A 52 6.00 -5.87 0.45
N ILE A 53 5.37 -6.87 1.08
CA ILE A 53 4.93 -6.78 2.48
C ILE A 53 6.13 -6.54 3.40
N SER A 54 7.21 -7.32 3.25
CA SER A 54 8.43 -7.18 4.07
C SER A 54 9.19 -5.88 3.81
N ALA A 55 9.11 -5.31 2.60
CA ALA A 55 9.62 -3.98 2.30
C ALA A 55 8.81 -2.86 2.96
N GLY A 56 7.60 -3.16 3.45
CA GLY A 56 6.73 -2.20 4.14
C GLY A 56 5.67 -1.57 3.26
N PHE A 57 5.30 -2.17 2.12
CA PHE A 57 4.12 -1.75 1.37
C PHE A 57 2.83 -2.18 2.09
N ASP A 58 1.79 -1.36 2.01
CA ASP A 58 0.47 -1.65 2.58
C ASP A 58 -0.51 -2.20 1.53
N GLY A 59 -0.23 -1.94 0.25
CA GLY A 59 -1.03 -2.45 -0.87
C GLY A 59 -0.33 -2.35 -2.20
N TRP A 60 -1.01 -2.78 -3.26
CA TRP A 60 -0.53 -2.70 -4.63
C TRP A 60 -1.64 -2.35 -5.62
N ILE A 61 -1.22 -1.78 -6.75
CA ILE A 61 -2.09 -1.41 -7.87
C ILE A 61 -1.39 -1.85 -9.16
N MET A 62 -2.10 -2.61 -9.99
CA MET A 62 -1.61 -3.03 -11.30
C MET A 62 -1.71 -1.89 -12.31
N LYS A 63 -0.74 -1.83 -13.24
CA LYS A 63 -0.84 -1.00 -14.44
C LYS A 63 -1.42 -1.83 -15.59
N PRO A 64 -2.30 -1.26 -16.45
CA PRO A 64 -2.79 0.12 -16.42
C PRO A 64 -3.74 0.39 -15.25
N ILE A 65 -3.68 1.60 -14.69
CA ILE A 65 -4.43 1.96 -13.49
C ILE A 65 -5.92 2.07 -13.82
N ASN A 66 -6.75 1.26 -13.16
CA ASN A 66 -8.20 1.45 -13.13
C ASN A 66 -8.53 2.49 -12.03
N PHE A 67 -9.00 3.67 -12.44
CA PHE A 67 -9.29 4.78 -11.51
C PHE A 67 -10.51 4.52 -10.60
N GLU A 68 -11.52 3.79 -11.08
CA GLU A 68 -12.66 3.40 -10.24
C GLU A 68 -12.21 2.48 -9.11
N ARG A 69 -11.37 1.49 -9.45
CA ARG A 69 -10.76 0.61 -8.47
C ARG A 69 -9.85 1.38 -7.51
N LEU A 70 -9.00 2.28 -8.02
CA LEU A 70 -8.15 3.13 -7.19
C LEU A 70 -8.96 3.95 -6.18
N ASN A 71 -10.06 4.57 -6.60
CA ASN A 71 -10.94 5.33 -5.71
C ASN A 71 -11.49 4.45 -4.59
N THR A 72 -11.87 3.20 -4.91
CA THR A 72 -12.33 2.23 -3.92
C THR A 72 -11.21 1.87 -2.92
N LEU A 73 -9.99 1.64 -3.40
CA LEU A 73 -8.84 1.35 -2.52
C LEU A 73 -8.55 2.52 -1.57
N LEU A 74 -8.60 3.76 -2.07
CA LEU A 74 -8.37 4.96 -1.29
C LEU A 74 -9.52 5.27 -0.32
N ALA A 75 -10.77 4.88 -0.63
CA ALA A 75 -11.87 4.96 0.33
C ALA A 75 -11.60 4.08 1.57
N GLY A 76 -10.91 2.94 1.38
CA GLY A 76 -10.42 2.07 2.47
C GLY A 76 -9.40 2.72 3.42
N LEU A 77 -8.94 3.95 3.15
CA LEU A 77 -8.15 4.73 4.10
C LEU A 77 -8.98 5.20 5.31
N ARG A 78 -10.30 5.32 5.14
CA ARG A 78 -11.24 5.86 6.13
C ARG A 78 -12.31 4.88 6.56
N ASP A 79 -12.56 3.86 5.75
CA ASP A 79 -13.64 2.90 5.92
C ASP A 79 -13.05 1.48 5.98
N ASP A 80 -13.18 0.84 7.14
CA ASP A 80 -12.58 -0.47 7.39
C ASP A 80 -13.33 -1.58 6.65
N ASP A 81 -14.64 -1.44 6.41
CA ASP A 81 -15.41 -2.40 5.60
C ASP A 81 -14.93 -2.37 4.14
N VAL A 82 -14.71 -1.17 3.60
CA VAL A 82 -14.13 -1.01 2.26
C VAL A 82 -12.71 -1.57 2.22
N ARG A 83 -11.88 -1.32 3.23
CA ARG A 83 -10.52 -1.88 3.32
C ARG A 83 -10.55 -3.42 3.31
N ASN A 84 -11.41 -4.02 4.12
CA ASN A 84 -11.54 -5.46 4.24
C ASN A 84 -12.08 -6.09 2.95
N SER A 85 -13.04 -5.45 2.29
CA SER A 85 -13.55 -5.91 0.98
C SER A 85 -12.52 -5.80 -0.15
N THR A 86 -11.48 -5.00 0.03
CA THR A 86 -10.40 -4.77 -0.95
C THR A 86 -9.05 -5.34 -0.53
N THR A 87 -9.04 -6.21 0.48
CA THR A 87 -7.85 -6.95 0.90
C THR A 87 -7.55 -8.08 -0.09
N TYR A 88 -6.27 -8.44 -0.18
CA TYR A 88 -5.76 -9.53 -0.99
C TYR A 88 -6.57 -10.82 -0.85
N GLN A 89 -6.91 -11.40 -2.00
CA GLN A 89 -7.52 -12.71 -2.13
C GLN A 89 -6.72 -13.49 -3.19
N PRO A 90 -6.32 -14.74 -2.90
CA PRO A 90 -5.61 -15.58 -3.87
C PRO A 90 -6.35 -15.66 -5.21
N GLY A 91 -5.62 -15.47 -6.32
CA GLY A 91 -6.19 -15.51 -7.67
C GLY A 91 -6.94 -14.24 -8.11
N LYS A 92 -6.97 -13.18 -7.28
CA LYS A 92 -7.50 -11.84 -7.63
C LYS A 92 -6.43 -10.76 -7.68
N TRP A 93 -5.17 -11.14 -7.93
CA TRP A 93 -4.01 -10.24 -7.93
C TRP A 93 -4.18 -9.02 -8.84
N GLU A 94 -4.75 -9.22 -10.03
CA GLU A 94 -4.94 -8.20 -11.07
C GLU A 94 -5.80 -7.00 -10.60
N ASN A 95 -6.67 -7.22 -9.61
CA ASN A 95 -7.55 -6.17 -9.10
C ASN A 95 -6.83 -5.14 -8.22
N GLY A 96 -5.59 -5.41 -7.80
CA GLY A 96 -4.94 -4.65 -6.74
C GLY A 96 -5.68 -4.77 -5.40
N GLY A 97 -5.05 -4.26 -4.35
CA GLY A 97 -5.62 -4.39 -3.02
C GLY A 97 -4.70 -3.91 -1.91
N TRP A 98 -5.23 -4.03 -0.70
CA TRP A 98 -4.45 -3.98 0.52
C TRP A 98 -3.87 -5.35 0.81
N PHE A 99 -2.63 -5.41 1.30
CA PHE A 99 -2.03 -6.69 1.72
C PHE A 99 -2.63 -7.22 3.03
N GLN A 100 -3.15 -6.31 3.87
CA GLN A 100 -3.74 -6.64 5.16
C GLN A 100 -4.99 -5.79 5.43
N GLY A 101 -6.06 -6.45 5.86
CA GLY A 101 -7.28 -5.83 6.35
C GLY A 101 -7.10 -5.22 7.75
N ARG A 102 -8.21 -4.86 8.38
CA ARG A 102 -8.30 -4.37 9.76
C ARG A 102 -9.35 -5.12 10.55
#